data_AF-A0A3S0RF93-F1
#
_entry.id   AF-A0A3S0RF93-F1
#
_cell.length_a   1.000
_cell.length_b   1.000
_cell.length_c   1.000
_cell.angle_alpha   90.00
_cell.angle_beta   90.00
_cell.angle_gamma   90.00
#
_symmetry.space_group_name_H-M   'P 1'
#
loop_
_entity.id
_entity.type
_entity.pdbx_description
1 polymer ?
#
loop_
_entity_poly.entity_id
_entity_poly.type
_entity_poly.pdbx_seq_one_letter_code
_entity_poly.pdbx_strand_id
1 'polypeptide(L)'
;MTCRSGVRLIVRCVASLFALVVMHGCTTLTPSTTVKGPGHGVSTEEALKIAMTWAAQAPTLHNVDAQSNAWMRCAVLAHDAMASDQASTREAAASLATSCSRWYIDTLAQGDVIDVRAGHTLLGHRIVRVEFRGLPESLGDHVWLESASQVSVDIFGGVRSRHDGFGVPLVAFAPTCTNRPVCALYPPEGIFRPATFWLEGAPDSTHTGEEPVFVLQYPVTQQDDLVGTQLYRVADDLSAPYAQLINHSNLRRLGWWGLIGGTAVGHRAGVFLFDDYDPNKTPIIMIHGLASSPRIWARLSNAIIGDPQLHKRYQIWHVVYQTNAPLLIERYRVQMYLDTTWKTIDPAGTAPARKGDVLIGHSMGGMIARLLCAQSVPALWTAAFTVPMESLHSSDKDLALLKDIFQFAPYPGVDEEIFMAAPQHGSPAAGYWYGRIAQSLAWEEVPELAVLRRIAKDNPNAIQGDLARDFQLGHLSSLTSLLPDEPVTKVDAQLLPVAGVRYHTIAGVLPGRTPPGDGFVPLSSALIPGAASTLIVQSDHQVPNNAQAIAAVLDILRHHDTTP
;
A
#
# COMPACT_ATOMS: atom_id res chain seq x y z
N MET A 1 10.84 -49.27 -1.86
CA MET A 1 9.80 -50.31 -1.97
C MET A 1 8.57 -49.69 -2.60
N THR A 2 8.14 -50.25 -3.71
CA THR A 2 7.06 -49.81 -4.60
C THR A 2 5.67 -50.11 -4.04
N CYS A 3 4.69 -49.22 -4.25
CA CYS A 3 3.33 -49.66 -4.59
C CYS A 3 2.56 -48.58 -5.38
N ARG A 4 2.26 -48.91 -6.65
CA ARG A 4 1.19 -48.32 -7.49
C ARG A 4 -0.16 -48.77 -6.92
N SER A 5 -1.26 -48.05 -7.06
CA SER A 5 -2.24 -48.12 -8.17
C SER A 5 -3.48 -47.34 -7.64
N GLY A 6 -4.23 -46.56 -8.41
CA GLY A 6 -5.05 -46.99 -9.54
C GLY A 6 -6.10 -45.92 -9.83
N VAL A 7 -6.51 -45.85 -11.09
CA VAL A 7 -7.15 -44.74 -11.78
C VAL A 7 -8.52 -45.18 -12.34
N ARG A 8 -9.48 -44.24 -12.35
CA ARG A 8 -10.71 -44.12 -13.20
C ARG A 8 -11.89 -45.09 -13.00
N LEU A 9 -13.09 -44.49 -12.91
CA LEU A 9 -14.22 -44.88 -13.75
C LEU A 9 -15.17 -43.70 -14.02
N ILE A 10 -15.51 -43.51 -15.30
CA ILE A 10 -16.55 -42.63 -15.86
C ILE A 10 -17.76 -43.52 -16.17
N VAL A 11 -19.00 -43.07 -15.89
CA VAL A 11 -20.21 -43.57 -16.57
C VAL A 11 -21.18 -42.40 -16.84
N ARG A 12 -21.58 -42.28 -18.11
CA ARG A 12 -22.72 -41.49 -18.61
C ARG A 12 -23.94 -42.41 -18.77
N CYS A 13 -25.16 -41.90 -18.54
CA CYS A 13 -26.40 -42.40 -19.16
C CYS A 13 -27.42 -41.26 -19.33
N VAL A 14 -28.33 -41.45 -20.28
CA VAL A 14 -29.06 -40.45 -21.09
C VAL A 14 -30.60 -40.62 -20.96
N ALA A 15 -31.33 -39.49 -21.01
CA ALA A 15 -32.70 -39.22 -21.51
C ALA A 15 -33.98 -39.83 -20.88
N SER A 16 -35.00 -38.99 -20.60
CA SER A 16 -36.16 -38.75 -21.50
C SER A 16 -37.41 -38.17 -20.79
N LEU A 17 -38.06 -37.23 -21.50
CA LEU A 17 -39.42 -36.64 -21.50
C LEU A 17 -40.54 -37.18 -20.57
N PHE A 18 -41.40 -36.26 -20.07
CA PHE A 18 -42.84 -36.23 -20.40
C PHE A 18 -43.47 -34.85 -20.08
N ALA A 19 -44.43 -34.43 -20.91
CA ALA A 19 -45.16 -33.16 -20.90
C ALA A 19 -46.66 -33.35 -20.57
N LEU A 20 -47.32 -32.32 -20.02
CA LEU A 20 -48.77 -32.06 -20.08
C LEU A 20 -49.01 -30.58 -19.68
N VAL A 21 -49.42 -29.63 -20.55
CA VAL A 21 -50.78 -29.32 -21.07
C VAL A 21 -51.73 -28.77 -19.98
N VAL A 22 -52.50 -27.68 -20.08
CA VAL A 22 -52.58 -26.49 -20.95
C VAL A 22 -53.70 -25.54 -20.41
N MET A 23 -53.57 -24.24 -20.71
CA MET A 23 -54.61 -23.21 -20.99
C MET A 23 -55.38 -22.38 -19.91
N HIS A 24 -55.13 -21.05 -20.05
CA HIS A 24 -56.05 -19.93 -20.36
C HIS A 24 -56.76 -19.15 -19.25
N GLY A 25 -56.39 -17.87 -19.17
CA GLY A 25 -57.19 -16.74 -18.67
C GLY A 25 -56.61 -15.42 -19.16
N CYS A 26 -57.14 -14.91 -20.28
CA CYS A 26 -56.84 -13.59 -20.86
C CYS A 26 -57.65 -12.51 -20.13
N THR A 27 -57.06 -11.34 -19.82
CA THR A 27 -57.69 -10.01 -20.07
C THR A 27 -56.71 -8.85 -19.86
N THR A 28 -56.41 -8.19 -20.99
CA THR A 28 -56.25 -6.74 -21.21
C THR A 28 -55.19 -5.92 -20.45
N LEU A 29 -54.15 -5.52 -21.21
CA LEU A 29 -53.26 -4.37 -21.00
C LEU A 29 -53.95 -3.04 -21.36
N THR A 30 -53.67 -1.98 -20.58
CA THR A 30 -53.44 -0.59 -21.04
C THR A 30 -52.52 0.14 -20.03
N PRO A 31 -51.80 1.21 -20.43
CA PRO A 31 -50.40 1.41 -20.05
C PRO A 31 -50.12 2.56 -19.05
N SER A 32 -49.01 2.39 -18.32
CA SER A 32 -47.98 3.40 -18.02
C SER A 32 -48.38 4.77 -17.45
N THR A 33 -48.09 4.97 -16.17
CA THR A 33 -47.29 6.11 -15.67
C THR A 33 -46.39 5.69 -14.52
N THR A 34 -45.10 5.54 -14.83
CA THR A 34 -43.87 5.81 -14.03
C THR A 34 -43.87 5.72 -12.49
N VAL A 35 -42.98 4.85 -12.02
CA VAL A 35 -42.62 4.42 -10.65
C VAL A 35 -41.69 5.38 -9.90
N LYS A 36 -41.79 5.44 -8.54
CA LYS A 36 -40.67 5.56 -7.56
C LYS A 36 -41.19 5.28 -6.11
N GLY A 37 -40.47 4.44 -5.34
CA GLY A 37 -40.91 3.64 -4.16
C GLY A 37 -41.26 4.36 -2.84
N PRO A 38 -41.31 3.69 -1.65
CA PRO A 38 -41.10 2.28 -1.31
C PRO A 38 -42.41 1.50 -1.07
N GLY A 39 -42.32 0.20 -0.72
CA GLY A 39 -43.42 -0.75 -0.58
C GLY A 39 -44.73 -0.19 0.02
N HIS A 40 -45.83 -0.41 -0.68
CA HIS A 40 -47.15 0.10 -0.32
C HIS A 40 -47.57 -0.25 1.13
N GLY A 41 -47.54 0.74 2.03
CA GLY A 41 -48.39 0.75 3.24
C GLY A 41 -47.88 1.47 4.49
N VAL A 42 -46.57 1.74 4.63
CA VAL A 42 -45.98 2.24 5.90
C VAL A 42 -45.23 3.56 5.64
N SER A 43 -45.51 4.61 6.42
CA SER A 43 -44.78 5.88 6.31
C SER A 43 -43.35 5.73 6.85
N THR A 44 -42.44 6.63 6.46
CA THR A 44 -41.05 6.59 6.95
C THR A 44 -40.95 6.68 8.48
N GLU A 45 -41.86 7.40 9.13
CA GLU A 45 -41.95 7.53 10.59
C GLU A 45 -42.41 6.24 11.25
N GLU A 46 -43.39 5.55 10.66
CA GLU A 46 -43.84 4.26 11.18
C GLU A 46 -42.78 3.17 10.94
N ALA A 47 -42.08 3.19 9.81
CA ALA A 47 -40.94 2.31 9.56
C ALA A 47 -39.84 2.49 10.61
N LEU A 48 -39.48 3.75 10.93
CA LEU A 48 -38.51 4.07 11.99
C LEU A 48 -38.97 3.54 13.35
N LYS A 49 -40.25 3.70 13.69
CA LYS A 49 -40.81 3.21 14.96
C LYS A 49 -40.78 1.68 15.07
N ILE A 50 -41.09 0.97 13.98
CA ILE A 50 -40.97 -0.49 13.93
C ILE A 50 -39.50 -0.90 14.07
N ALA A 51 -38.57 -0.20 13.40
CA ALA A 51 -37.14 -0.44 13.52
C ALA A 51 -36.65 -0.29 14.98
N MET A 52 -37.07 0.76 15.68
CA MET A 52 -36.76 0.97 17.10
C MET A 52 -37.29 -0.17 17.99
N THR A 53 -38.46 -0.72 17.66
CA THR A 53 -39.03 -1.86 18.38
C THR A 53 -38.17 -3.12 18.22
N TRP A 54 -37.70 -3.40 17.00
CA TRP A 54 -36.75 -4.49 16.75
C TRP A 54 -35.44 -4.29 17.47
N ALA A 55 -34.89 -3.08 17.47
CA ALA A 55 -33.65 -2.74 18.18
C ALA A 55 -33.77 -2.97 19.69
N ALA A 56 -34.92 -2.65 20.29
CA ALA A 56 -35.17 -2.88 21.71
C ALA A 56 -35.32 -4.36 22.06
N GLN A 57 -35.87 -5.18 21.15
CA GLN A 57 -36.09 -6.61 21.38
C GLN A 57 -34.85 -7.47 21.10
N ALA A 58 -33.99 -7.10 20.14
CA ALA A 58 -32.89 -7.93 19.69
C ALA A 58 -31.92 -8.38 20.82
N PRO A 59 -31.52 -7.54 21.80
CA PRO A 59 -30.67 -7.96 22.91
C PRO A 59 -31.29 -9.02 23.83
N THR A 60 -32.63 -9.15 23.86
CA THR A 60 -33.31 -10.11 24.75
C THR A 60 -33.43 -11.50 24.14
N LEU A 61 -33.04 -11.69 22.88
CA LEU A 61 -33.12 -12.96 22.17
C LEU A 61 -31.91 -13.84 22.52
N HIS A 62 -32.16 -15.12 22.78
CA HIS A 62 -31.15 -16.04 23.34
C HIS A 62 -30.33 -16.81 22.29
N ASN A 63 -30.71 -16.78 21.02
CA ASN A 63 -29.96 -17.45 19.95
C ASN A 63 -29.53 -16.44 18.88
N VAL A 64 -28.38 -16.71 18.28
CA VAL A 64 -27.70 -15.85 17.30
C VAL A 64 -28.58 -15.59 16.08
N ASP A 65 -29.38 -16.56 15.64
CA ASP A 65 -30.24 -16.42 14.45
C ASP A 65 -31.41 -15.46 14.67
N ALA A 66 -32.06 -15.57 15.81
CA ALA A 66 -33.15 -14.70 16.19
C ALA A 66 -32.62 -13.28 16.43
N GLN A 67 -31.48 -13.15 17.11
CA GLN A 67 -30.83 -11.87 17.36
C GLN A 67 -30.38 -11.20 16.05
N SER A 68 -29.65 -11.90 15.19
CA SER A 68 -29.22 -11.37 13.88
C SER A 68 -30.42 -11.01 13.00
N ASN A 69 -31.47 -11.82 12.95
CA ASN A 69 -32.69 -11.49 12.20
C ASN A 69 -33.40 -10.23 12.74
N ALA A 70 -33.43 -10.04 14.06
CA ALA A 70 -33.98 -8.82 14.66
C ALA A 70 -33.15 -7.58 14.31
N TRP A 71 -31.81 -7.68 14.39
CA TRP A 71 -30.91 -6.58 13.99
C TRP A 71 -31.01 -6.25 12.49
N MET A 72 -31.10 -7.28 11.65
CA MET A 72 -31.31 -7.15 10.20
C MET A 72 -32.61 -6.40 9.90
N ARG A 73 -33.73 -6.78 10.55
CA ARG A 73 -35.03 -6.11 10.40
C ARG A 73 -34.98 -4.66 10.86
N CYS A 74 -34.30 -4.39 11.98
CA CYS A 74 -34.06 -3.02 12.41
C CYS A 74 -33.29 -2.23 11.34
N ALA A 75 -32.17 -2.76 10.86
CA ALA A 75 -31.28 -2.07 9.93
C ALA A 75 -31.99 -1.72 8.62
N VAL A 76 -32.70 -2.67 8.01
CA VAL A 76 -33.42 -2.48 6.75
C VAL A 76 -34.54 -1.44 6.89
N LEU A 77 -35.39 -1.55 7.92
CA LEU A 77 -36.49 -0.60 8.14
C LEU A 77 -35.99 0.80 8.49
N ALA A 78 -34.90 0.89 9.26
CA ALA A 78 -34.27 2.16 9.55
C ALA A 78 -33.64 2.78 8.29
N HIS A 79 -33.01 1.97 7.43
CA HIS A 79 -32.48 2.45 6.15
C HIS A 79 -33.59 2.99 5.26
N ASP A 80 -34.71 2.29 5.11
CA ASP A 80 -35.85 2.76 4.32
C ASP A 80 -36.40 4.10 4.85
N ALA A 81 -36.41 4.28 6.18
CA ALA A 81 -36.83 5.52 6.82
C ALA A 81 -35.88 6.72 6.56
N MET A 82 -34.64 6.49 6.13
CA MET A 82 -33.70 7.55 5.74
C MET A 82 -34.17 8.32 4.49
N ALA A 83 -35.12 7.81 3.72
CA ALA A 83 -35.73 8.51 2.60
C ALA A 83 -36.77 9.59 3.01
N SER A 84 -37.02 9.79 4.31
CA SER A 84 -38.03 10.74 4.81
C SER A 84 -37.75 12.18 4.39
N ASP A 85 -38.78 12.96 4.11
CA ASP A 85 -38.64 14.41 3.90
C ASP A 85 -38.33 15.15 5.23
N GLN A 86 -38.65 14.55 6.38
CA GLN A 86 -38.41 15.15 7.70
C GLN A 86 -36.97 14.94 8.17
N ALA A 87 -36.24 16.03 8.39
CA ALA A 87 -34.82 15.98 8.80
C ALA A 87 -34.60 15.18 10.10
N SER A 88 -35.44 15.37 11.11
CA SER A 88 -35.35 14.64 12.39
C SER A 88 -35.53 13.13 12.21
N THR A 89 -36.45 12.71 11.34
CA THR A 89 -36.68 11.29 11.02
C THR A 89 -35.47 10.72 10.30
N ARG A 90 -34.91 11.45 9.33
CA ARG A 90 -33.71 11.04 8.59
C ARG A 90 -32.48 10.84 9.46
N GLU A 91 -32.17 11.81 10.33
CA GLU A 91 -31.00 11.72 11.21
C GLU A 91 -31.13 10.55 12.20
N ALA A 92 -32.30 10.39 12.81
CA ALA A 92 -32.58 9.26 13.70
C ALA A 92 -32.52 7.91 12.97
N ALA A 93 -33.05 7.86 11.74
CA ALA A 93 -33.03 6.68 10.88
C ALA A 93 -31.60 6.28 10.48
N ALA A 94 -30.77 7.23 10.04
CA ALA A 94 -29.37 6.96 9.66
C ALA A 94 -28.54 6.46 10.85
N SER A 95 -28.72 7.06 12.03
CA SER A 95 -28.07 6.60 13.27
C SER A 95 -28.52 5.19 13.67
N LEU A 96 -29.82 4.91 13.56
CA LEU A 96 -30.37 3.61 13.93
C LEU A 96 -29.96 2.53 12.93
N ALA A 97 -30.01 2.81 11.63
CA ALA A 97 -29.57 1.91 10.57
C ALA A 97 -28.10 1.52 10.77
N THR A 98 -27.23 2.52 11.00
CA THR A 98 -25.80 2.29 11.29
C THR A 98 -25.60 1.40 12.52
N SER A 99 -26.31 1.70 13.62
CA SER A 99 -26.19 0.94 14.87
C SER A 99 -26.69 -0.50 14.71
N CYS A 100 -27.83 -0.70 14.05
CA CYS A 100 -28.42 -2.02 13.82
C CYS A 100 -27.60 -2.85 12.82
N SER A 101 -27.02 -2.23 11.79
CA SER A 101 -26.05 -2.90 10.91
C SER A 101 -24.81 -3.34 11.68
N ARG A 102 -24.28 -2.51 12.59
CA ARG A 102 -23.13 -2.89 13.44
C ARG A 102 -23.47 -4.09 14.31
N TRP A 103 -24.59 -4.06 15.01
CA TRP A 103 -24.99 -5.19 15.84
C TRP A 103 -25.28 -6.44 15.03
N TYR A 104 -25.85 -6.31 13.83
CA TYR A 104 -26.05 -7.44 12.92
C TYR A 104 -24.73 -8.13 12.58
N ILE A 105 -23.74 -7.36 12.12
CA ILE A 105 -22.46 -7.93 11.71
C ILE A 105 -21.66 -8.46 12.91
N ASP A 106 -21.67 -7.76 14.05
CA ASP A 106 -20.99 -8.21 15.27
C ASP A 106 -21.60 -9.51 15.83
N THR A 107 -22.94 -9.64 15.81
CA THR A 107 -23.64 -10.87 16.21
C THR A 107 -23.28 -12.06 15.29
N LEU A 108 -23.12 -11.82 13.99
CA LEU A 108 -22.70 -12.86 13.05
C LEU A 108 -21.23 -13.25 13.21
N ALA A 109 -20.35 -12.25 13.36
CA ALA A 109 -18.91 -12.41 13.53
C ALA A 109 -18.55 -13.21 14.79
N GLN A 110 -19.27 -12.98 15.90
CA GLN A 110 -18.94 -13.54 17.22
C GLN A 110 -17.47 -13.29 17.65
N GLY A 111 -16.88 -12.20 17.15
CA GLY A 111 -15.47 -11.84 17.40
C GLY A 111 -14.46 -12.45 16.42
N ASP A 112 -14.91 -13.13 15.36
CA ASP A 112 -14.10 -13.62 14.25
C ASP A 112 -14.36 -12.82 12.96
N VAL A 113 -13.62 -13.11 11.89
CA VAL A 113 -13.81 -12.50 10.57
C VAL A 113 -15.01 -13.11 9.85
N ILE A 114 -15.67 -12.33 8.99
CA ILE A 114 -16.79 -12.81 8.16
C ILE A 114 -16.32 -12.88 6.71
N ASP A 115 -16.54 -14.01 6.04
CA ASP A 115 -16.36 -14.11 4.59
C ASP A 115 -17.66 -13.88 3.83
N VAL A 116 -17.57 -13.12 2.73
CA VAL A 116 -18.70 -12.88 1.82
C VAL A 116 -18.25 -13.02 0.37
N ARG A 117 -19.16 -13.51 -0.47
CA ARG A 117 -19.02 -13.49 -1.93
C ARG A 117 -20.07 -12.58 -2.53
N ALA A 118 -19.68 -11.78 -3.53
CA ALA A 118 -20.63 -10.98 -4.31
C ALA A 118 -21.76 -11.86 -4.88
N GLY A 119 -22.99 -11.36 -4.83
CA GLY A 119 -24.19 -12.14 -5.14
C GLY A 119 -24.78 -12.82 -3.91
N HIS A 120 -25.30 -14.04 -4.06
CA HIS A 120 -26.00 -14.71 -2.97
C HIS A 120 -25.00 -15.39 -2.02
N THR A 121 -24.97 -14.97 -0.76
CA THR A 121 -24.13 -15.56 0.30
C THR A 121 -25.00 -16.01 1.47
N LEU A 122 -24.70 -17.19 2.02
CA LEU A 122 -25.29 -17.68 3.26
C LEU A 122 -24.56 -17.04 4.45
N LEU A 123 -25.21 -16.13 5.16
CA LEU A 123 -24.71 -15.54 6.41
C LEU A 123 -25.56 -16.03 7.58
N GLY A 124 -24.94 -16.76 8.52
CA GLY A 124 -25.66 -17.50 9.54
C GLY A 124 -26.60 -18.53 8.88
N HIS A 125 -27.89 -18.45 9.16
CA HIS A 125 -28.92 -19.30 8.53
C HIS A 125 -29.79 -18.55 7.51
N ARG A 126 -29.31 -17.44 6.95
CA ARG A 126 -30.05 -16.66 5.94
C ARG A 126 -29.21 -16.38 4.70
N ILE A 127 -29.87 -16.43 3.56
CA ILE A 127 -29.30 -15.95 2.30
C ILE A 127 -29.45 -14.43 2.27
N VAL A 128 -28.36 -13.75 1.92
CA VAL A 128 -28.33 -12.31 1.67
C VAL A 128 -27.75 -12.07 0.28
N ARG A 129 -28.17 -10.98 -0.36
CA ARG A 129 -27.58 -10.54 -1.63
C ARG A 129 -26.48 -9.51 -1.34
N VAL A 130 -25.24 -9.93 -1.46
CA VAL A 130 -24.05 -9.11 -1.27
C VAL A 130 -23.80 -8.27 -2.52
N GLU A 131 -23.73 -6.95 -2.33
CA GLU A 131 -23.49 -5.98 -3.39
C GLU A 131 -22.22 -5.18 -3.10
N PHE A 132 -21.25 -5.27 -4.02
CA PHE A 132 -20.02 -4.49 -3.94
C PHE A 132 -20.20 -3.19 -4.75
N ARG A 133 -20.18 -2.05 -4.06
CA ARG A 133 -20.29 -0.71 -4.66
C ARG A 133 -18.91 -0.05 -4.71
N GLY A 134 -18.33 -0.03 -5.90
CA GLY A 134 -17.03 0.64 -6.13
C GLY A 134 -15.82 -0.03 -5.47
N LEU A 135 -15.96 -1.23 -4.88
CA LEU A 135 -14.81 -1.98 -4.35
C LEU A 135 -13.78 -2.26 -5.45
N PRO A 136 -12.48 -2.13 -5.14
CA PRO A 136 -11.42 -2.31 -6.13
C PRO A 136 -11.36 -3.75 -6.65
N GLU A 137 -11.05 -3.91 -7.93
CA GLU A 137 -10.95 -5.22 -8.59
C GLU A 137 -9.85 -6.10 -7.98
N SER A 138 -8.84 -5.50 -7.33
CA SER A 138 -7.79 -6.23 -6.61
C SER A 138 -8.32 -7.16 -5.50
N LEU A 139 -9.46 -6.82 -4.88
CA LEU A 139 -10.11 -7.68 -3.88
C LEU A 139 -10.82 -8.90 -4.48
N GLY A 140 -11.15 -8.87 -5.78
CA GLY A 140 -11.95 -9.91 -6.43
C GLY A 140 -13.41 -9.93 -5.96
N ASP A 141 -14.05 -11.10 -6.06
CA ASP A 141 -15.48 -11.30 -5.75
C ASP A 141 -15.72 -11.93 -4.37
N HIS A 142 -14.66 -12.28 -3.63
CA HIS A 142 -14.71 -12.97 -2.35
C HIS A 142 -13.74 -12.31 -1.37
N VAL A 143 -14.28 -11.81 -0.26
CA VAL A 143 -13.54 -11.03 0.72
C VAL A 143 -13.84 -11.49 2.13
N TRP A 144 -12.86 -11.37 3.00
CA TRP A 144 -13.05 -11.41 4.44
C TRP A 144 -13.22 -10.00 4.98
N LEU A 145 -13.99 -9.88 6.06
CA LEU A 145 -14.39 -8.63 6.68
C LEU A 145 -14.02 -8.66 8.15
N GLU A 146 -13.40 -7.58 8.62
CA GLU A 146 -13.15 -7.31 10.03
C GLU A 146 -13.66 -5.91 10.38
N SER A 147 -14.16 -5.72 11.60
CA SER A 147 -14.55 -4.40 12.07
C SER A 147 -13.34 -3.48 12.16
N ALA A 148 -13.35 -2.35 11.45
CA ALA A 148 -12.21 -1.42 11.47
C ALA A 148 -11.89 -0.90 12.87
N SER A 149 -12.91 -0.84 13.73
CA SER A 149 -12.78 -0.43 15.13
C SER A 149 -12.01 -1.43 16.02
N GLN A 150 -11.94 -2.71 15.62
CA GLN A 150 -11.22 -3.76 16.34
C GLN A 150 -9.73 -3.82 15.98
N VAL A 151 -9.35 -3.30 14.81
CA VAL A 151 -7.95 -3.27 14.36
C VAL A 151 -7.14 -2.30 15.20
N SER A 152 -6.06 -2.76 15.86
CA SER A 152 -5.14 -1.87 16.59
C SER A 152 -4.32 -1.00 15.63
N VAL A 153 -4.31 0.32 15.91
CA VAL A 153 -3.55 1.36 15.17
C VAL A 153 -2.33 1.86 15.97
N ASP A 154 -1.86 1.09 16.96
CA ASP A 154 -0.73 1.48 17.82
C ASP A 154 0.56 1.71 17.03
N ILE A 155 0.70 1.04 15.87
CA ILE A 155 1.81 1.24 14.95
C ILE A 155 1.89 2.68 14.41
N PHE A 156 0.79 3.42 14.42
CA PHE A 156 0.73 4.84 14.06
C PHE A 156 0.91 5.77 15.27
N GLY A 157 1.12 5.22 16.46
CA GLY A 157 1.10 5.94 17.73
C GLY A 157 -0.32 6.35 18.13
N GLY A 158 -1.32 5.53 17.81
CA GLY A 158 -2.72 5.76 18.13
C GLY A 158 -3.48 6.70 17.19
N VAL A 159 -2.80 7.29 16.19
CA VAL A 159 -3.44 8.17 15.21
C VAL A 159 -4.30 7.35 14.26
N ARG A 160 -5.60 7.65 14.23
CA ARG A 160 -6.60 7.00 13.38
C ARG A 160 -7.28 8.02 12.48
N SER A 161 -7.12 7.86 11.18
CA SER A 161 -7.77 8.66 10.15
C SER A 161 -9.11 8.02 9.80
N ARG A 162 -10.18 8.57 10.38
CA ARG A 162 -11.55 8.09 10.18
C ARG A 162 -12.51 9.25 9.99
N HIS A 163 -13.60 8.98 9.29
CA HIS A 163 -14.74 9.87 9.20
C HIS A 163 -15.98 9.19 9.80
N ASP A 164 -16.65 9.89 10.72
CA ASP A 164 -17.93 9.43 11.25
C ASP A 164 -19.04 9.78 10.25
N GLY A 165 -19.87 8.81 9.88
CA GLY A 165 -20.91 8.97 8.86
C GLY A 165 -21.91 7.81 8.90
N PHE A 166 -22.63 7.62 7.79
CA PHE A 166 -23.57 6.52 7.64
C PHE A 166 -22.85 5.18 7.38
N GLY A 167 -23.30 4.11 8.04
CA GLY A 167 -22.80 2.75 7.84
C GLY A 167 -21.63 2.37 8.76
N VAL A 168 -21.20 1.12 8.66
CA VAL A 168 -20.20 0.49 9.55
C VAL A 168 -18.86 0.40 8.83
N PRO A 169 -17.81 1.10 9.28
CA PRO A 169 -16.47 0.94 8.73
C PRO A 169 -15.92 -0.46 9.02
N LEU A 170 -15.50 -1.15 7.96
CA LEU A 170 -14.88 -2.46 7.95
C LEU A 170 -13.54 -2.39 7.21
N VAL A 171 -12.69 -3.38 7.46
CA VAL A 171 -11.60 -3.74 6.55
C VAL A 171 -12.06 -4.92 5.70
N ALA A 172 -12.08 -4.74 4.39
CA ALA A 172 -12.24 -5.83 3.44
C ALA A 172 -10.85 -6.31 3.01
N PHE A 173 -10.62 -7.61 3.08
CA PHE A 173 -9.34 -8.19 2.69
C PHE A 173 -9.45 -9.50 1.93
N ALA A 174 -8.46 -9.76 1.08
CA ALA A 174 -8.39 -10.92 0.20
C ALA A 174 -6.92 -11.34 0.03
N PRO A 175 -6.63 -12.58 -0.44
CA PRO A 175 -5.27 -12.95 -0.77
C PRO A 175 -4.83 -12.11 -1.97
N THR A 176 -3.53 -11.89 -2.12
CA THR A 176 -2.99 -11.19 -3.29
C THR A 176 -3.45 -11.89 -4.56
N CYS A 177 -4.01 -11.14 -5.51
CA CYS A 177 -4.44 -11.70 -6.77
C CYS A 177 -3.27 -12.33 -7.55
N THR A 178 -3.54 -13.20 -8.51
CA THR A 178 -2.48 -13.88 -9.29
C THR A 178 -2.78 -13.96 -10.78
N ASN A 179 -3.93 -13.42 -11.20
CA ASN A 179 -4.47 -13.54 -12.55
C ASN A 179 -4.08 -12.39 -13.49
N ARG A 180 -3.43 -11.33 -12.99
CA ARG A 180 -3.05 -10.13 -13.75
C ARG A 180 -1.61 -9.72 -13.44
N PRO A 181 -0.86 -9.14 -14.39
CA PRO A 181 0.51 -8.68 -14.16
C PRO A 181 0.65 -7.70 -12.98
N VAL A 182 -0.29 -6.76 -12.83
CA VAL A 182 -0.30 -5.78 -11.73
C VAL A 182 -0.33 -6.44 -10.35
N CYS A 183 -0.83 -7.66 -10.23
CA CYS A 183 -0.90 -8.35 -8.96
C CYS A 183 0.47 -8.62 -8.33
N ALA A 184 1.53 -8.72 -9.14
CA ALA A 184 2.90 -8.87 -8.65
C ALA A 184 3.43 -7.63 -7.92
N LEU A 185 2.72 -6.50 -8.05
CA LEU A 185 3.05 -5.22 -7.42
C LEU A 185 2.26 -4.98 -6.14
N TYR A 186 1.36 -5.90 -5.75
CA TYR A 186 0.67 -5.79 -4.46
C TYR A 186 1.42 -6.55 -3.37
N PRO A 187 1.28 -6.16 -2.09
CA PRO A 187 1.91 -6.85 -0.98
C PRO A 187 1.57 -8.34 -1.00
N PRO A 188 2.55 -9.24 -0.82
CA PRO A 188 2.30 -10.69 -0.81
C PRO A 188 1.48 -11.16 0.40
N GLU A 189 1.31 -10.31 1.42
CA GLU A 189 0.51 -10.60 2.60
C GLU A 189 -1.01 -10.46 2.40
N GLY A 190 -1.42 -9.84 1.29
CA GLY A 190 -2.82 -9.71 0.91
C GLY A 190 -3.20 -8.30 0.46
N ILE A 191 -4.42 -8.18 -0.04
CA ILE A 191 -5.06 -6.91 -0.37
C ILE A 191 -5.93 -6.52 0.81
N PHE A 192 -5.78 -5.30 1.31
CA PHE A 192 -6.56 -4.75 2.41
C PHE A 192 -7.11 -3.39 1.99
N ARG A 193 -8.42 -3.18 2.14
CA ARG A 193 -9.09 -1.94 1.71
C ARG A 193 -10.15 -1.52 2.71
N PRO A 194 -10.38 -0.20 2.87
CA PRO A 194 -11.51 0.27 3.65
C PRO A 194 -12.81 -0.12 2.93
N ALA A 195 -13.82 -0.51 3.68
CA ALA A 195 -15.17 -0.73 3.16
C ALA A 195 -16.19 -0.21 4.17
N THR A 196 -17.35 0.21 3.70
CA THR A 196 -18.44 0.65 4.56
C THR A 196 -19.65 -0.24 4.33
N PHE A 197 -20.18 -0.80 5.42
CA PHE A 197 -21.25 -1.78 5.41
C PHE A 197 -22.58 -1.23 5.92
N TRP A 198 -23.68 -1.57 5.23
CA TRP A 198 -25.05 -1.46 5.75
C TRP A 198 -25.98 -2.50 5.09
N LEU A 199 -27.24 -2.53 5.55
CA LEU A 199 -28.28 -3.39 5.01
C LEU A 199 -29.38 -2.58 4.35
N GLU A 200 -29.85 -3.02 3.19
CA GLU A 200 -31.00 -2.44 2.48
C GLU A 200 -32.12 -3.47 2.28
N GLY A 201 -33.34 -2.98 2.07
CA GLY A 201 -34.48 -3.79 1.68
C GLY A 201 -34.41 -4.25 0.23
N ALA A 202 -35.15 -5.32 -0.10
CA ALA A 202 -35.32 -5.73 -1.50
C ALA A 202 -36.18 -4.67 -2.25
N PRO A 203 -35.76 -4.20 -3.44
CA PRO A 203 -36.44 -3.10 -4.16
C PRO A 203 -37.93 -3.28 -4.47
N ASP A 204 -38.46 -4.51 -4.47
CA ASP A 204 -39.80 -4.84 -4.98
C ASP A 204 -40.74 -5.57 -3.99
N SER A 205 -40.44 -5.65 -2.69
CA SER A 205 -41.21 -6.55 -1.81
C SER A 205 -42.33 -5.88 -1.00
N THR A 206 -43.58 -6.24 -1.34
CA THR A 206 -44.81 -6.03 -0.54
C THR A 206 -45.13 -7.22 0.38
N HIS A 207 -44.30 -8.27 0.41
CA HIS A 207 -44.55 -9.48 1.22
C HIS A 207 -43.26 -10.11 1.76
N THR A 208 -43.15 -10.15 3.10
CA THR A 208 -42.52 -11.11 4.04
C THR A 208 -41.38 -12.09 3.64
N GLY A 209 -40.70 -12.00 2.50
CA GLY A 209 -39.83 -13.10 2.05
C GLY A 209 -38.76 -12.83 0.99
N GLU A 210 -38.25 -11.62 0.83
CA GLU A 210 -37.06 -11.40 -0.02
C GLU A 210 -35.82 -10.99 0.77
N GLU A 211 -34.68 -11.41 0.24
CA GLU A 211 -33.36 -11.38 0.89
C GLU A 211 -32.86 -9.94 1.05
N PRO A 212 -32.33 -9.57 2.22
CA PRO A 212 -31.75 -8.24 2.41
C PRO A 212 -30.52 -8.06 1.52
N VAL A 213 -30.24 -6.82 1.16
CA VAL A 213 -29.02 -6.48 0.42
C VAL A 213 -27.94 -6.15 1.44
N PHE A 214 -26.84 -6.90 1.40
CA PHE A 214 -25.63 -6.63 2.18
C PHE A 214 -24.71 -5.75 1.32
N VAL A 215 -24.68 -4.45 1.60
CA VAL A 215 -23.93 -3.50 0.79
C VAL A 215 -22.54 -3.32 1.37
N LEU A 216 -21.51 -3.45 0.53
CA LEU A 216 -20.15 -3.01 0.82
C LEU A 216 -19.74 -1.91 -0.16
N GLN A 217 -19.65 -0.68 0.32
CA GLN A 217 -19.21 0.45 -0.47
C GLN A 217 -17.73 0.77 -0.23
N TYR A 218 -17.02 1.18 -1.29
CA TYR A 218 -15.65 1.69 -1.20
C TYR A 218 -15.64 3.20 -0.92
N PRO A 219 -15.33 3.64 0.32
CA PRO A 219 -15.49 5.03 0.70
C PRO A 219 -14.45 5.98 0.07
N VAL A 220 -13.38 5.46 -0.55
CA VAL A 220 -12.32 6.29 -1.15
C VAL A 220 -12.79 6.94 -2.45
N THR A 221 -13.47 6.18 -3.32
CA THR A 221 -13.98 6.69 -4.60
C THR A 221 -15.47 7.04 -4.55
N GLN A 222 -16.24 6.40 -3.66
CA GLN A 222 -17.68 6.62 -3.46
C GLN A 222 -17.93 7.04 -2.02
N GLN A 223 -17.84 8.35 -1.81
CA GLN A 223 -17.85 8.98 -0.50
C GLN A 223 -19.25 9.20 0.08
N ASP A 224 -20.26 9.24 -0.78
CA ASP A 224 -21.65 9.47 -0.41
C ASP A 224 -22.53 8.34 -0.98
N ASP A 225 -23.65 8.08 -0.31
CA ASP A 225 -24.72 7.21 -0.79
C ASP A 225 -26.03 8.00 -0.88
N LEU A 226 -26.83 7.75 -1.91
CA LEU A 226 -28.09 8.48 -2.16
C LEU A 226 -29.28 7.64 -1.70
N VAL A 227 -29.92 8.06 -0.60
CA VAL A 227 -31.15 7.42 -0.10
C VAL A 227 -32.33 8.37 -0.30
N GLY A 228 -33.28 7.95 -1.15
CA GLY A 228 -34.39 8.81 -1.59
C GLY A 228 -33.86 10.00 -2.41
N THR A 229 -33.95 11.21 -1.84
CA THR A 229 -33.44 12.45 -2.43
C THR A 229 -32.24 13.03 -1.69
N GLN A 230 -31.74 12.32 -0.67
CA GLN A 230 -30.74 12.83 0.27
C GLN A 230 -29.43 12.08 0.13
N LEU A 231 -28.33 12.84 0.13
CA LEU A 231 -26.98 12.29 0.15
C LEU A 231 -26.51 12.12 1.58
N TYR A 232 -26.06 10.91 1.90
CA TYR A 232 -25.47 10.56 3.18
C TYR A 232 -23.99 10.29 2.97
N ARG A 233 -23.16 11.05 3.68
CA ARG A 233 -21.72 10.80 3.73
C ARG A 233 -21.48 9.47 4.44
N VAL A 234 -20.82 8.53 3.77
CA VAL A 234 -20.54 7.22 4.38
C VAL A 234 -19.40 7.34 5.40
N ALA A 235 -19.48 6.54 6.46
CA ALA A 235 -18.41 6.43 7.45
C ALA A 235 -17.19 5.73 6.82
N ASP A 236 -15.98 6.07 7.25
CA ASP A 236 -14.77 5.41 6.77
C ASP A 236 -13.69 5.30 7.86
N ASP A 237 -12.77 4.36 7.68
CA ASP A 237 -11.54 4.26 8.46
C ASP A 237 -10.40 3.88 7.52
N LEU A 238 -9.60 4.88 7.16
CA LEU A 238 -8.51 4.71 6.20
C LEU A 238 -7.23 4.17 6.86
N SER A 239 -7.14 4.23 8.20
CA SER A 239 -6.00 3.70 8.95
C SER A 239 -6.08 2.19 9.17
N ALA A 240 -7.29 1.66 9.44
CA ALA A 240 -7.46 0.26 9.82
C ALA A 240 -6.95 -0.74 8.76
N PRO A 241 -7.24 -0.60 7.45
CA PRO A 241 -6.71 -1.52 6.44
C PRO A 241 -5.19 -1.57 6.42
N TYR A 242 -4.54 -0.41 6.61
CA TYR A 242 -3.08 -0.35 6.65
C TYR A 242 -2.49 -0.95 7.93
N ALA A 243 -3.08 -0.64 9.07
CA ALA A 243 -2.68 -1.26 10.32
C ALA A 243 -2.81 -2.79 10.24
N GLN A 244 -3.91 -3.28 9.67
CA GLN A 244 -4.13 -4.71 9.50
C GLN A 244 -3.09 -5.35 8.59
N LEU A 245 -2.79 -4.76 7.43
CA LEU A 245 -1.72 -5.26 6.55
C LEU A 245 -0.35 -5.33 7.28
N ILE A 246 0.02 -4.31 8.06
CA ILE A 246 1.27 -4.33 8.84
C ILE A 246 1.25 -5.37 9.99
N ASN A 247 0.08 -5.66 10.55
CA ASN A 247 -0.08 -6.60 11.66
C ASN A 247 -0.19 -8.06 11.19
N HIS A 248 -0.89 -8.32 10.07
CA HIS A 248 -1.01 -9.63 9.40
C HIS A 248 0.29 -10.05 8.75
N SER A 249 1.00 -9.08 8.21
CA SER A 249 2.34 -9.35 7.74
C SER A 249 3.18 -9.84 8.91
N ASN A 250 3.89 -10.95 8.70
CA ASN A 250 4.93 -11.44 9.59
C ASN A 250 6.09 -10.43 9.72
N LEU A 251 5.88 -9.12 9.55
CA LEU A 251 6.86 -8.04 9.69
C LEU A 251 7.49 -8.00 11.09
N ARG A 252 6.81 -8.52 12.14
CA ARG A 252 7.44 -8.78 13.45
C ARG A 252 8.56 -9.84 13.39
N ARG A 253 8.53 -10.73 12.40
CA ARG A 253 9.51 -11.82 12.17
C ARG A 253 10.43 -11.51 10.98
N LEU A 254 9.96 -10.82 9.94
CA LEU A 254 10.70 -10.50 8.71
C LEU A 254 11.84 -9.51 8.89
N GLY A 255 11.81 -8.64 9.91
CA GLY A 255 12.96 -7.81 10.27
C GLY A 255 14.21 -8.63 10.63
N TRP A 256 14.05 -9.95 10.86
CA TRP A 256 15.13 -10.88 11.18
C TRP A 256 15.29 -12.00 10.13
N TRP A 257 14.22 -12.44 9.46
CA TRP A 257 14.26 -13.58 8.52
C TRP A 257 14.27 -13.19 7.03
N GLY A 258 13.96 -11.93 6.66
CA GLY A 258 14.22 -11.42 5.29
C GLY A 258 15.72 -11.30 4.96
N LEU A 259 16.56 -11.56 5.96
CA LEU A 259 18.02 -11.54 5.93
C LEU A 259 18.63 -12.95 5.86
N ILE A 260 17.81 -14.01 5.88
CA ILE A 260 18.27 -15.38 5.72
C ILE A 260 18.00 -15.81 4.29
N GLY A 261 19.10 -15.81 3.54
CA GLY A 261 19.25 -16.38 2.23
C GLY A 261 18.46 -17.64 2.00
N GLY A 262 17.60 -17.59 0.99
CA GLY A 262 16.73 -18.68 0.60
C GLY A 262 15.92 -18.27 -0.63
N THR A 263 15.64 -19.24 -1.48
CA THR A 263 14.91 -19.12 -2.76
C THR A 263 13.54 -18.42 -2.66
N ALA A 264 13.01 -18.18 -1.45
CA ALA A 264 11.80 -17.43 -1.18
C ALA A 264 11.97 -15.88 -1.18
N VAL A 265 13.20 -15.35 -1.07
CA VAL A 265 13.44 -13.89 -0.95
C VAL A 265 13.44 -13.17 -2.30
N GLY A 266 13.81 -13.85 -3.39
CA GLY A 266 13.71 -13.29 -4.74
C GLY A 266 12.28 -12.93 -5.16
N HIS A 267 11.26 -13.39 -4.41
CA HIS A 267 9.85 -13.07 -4.64
C HIS A 267 9.35 -11.88 -3.80
N ARG A 268 10.22 -11.19 -3.04
CA ARG A 268 9.83 -10.11 -2.11
C ARG A 268 10.56 -8.78 -2.30
N ALA A 269 11.46 -8.67 -3.27
CA ALA A 269 12.08 -7.40 -3.64
C ALA A 269 11.35 -6.79 -4.84
N GLY A 270 11.12 -5.48 -4.82
CA GLY A 270 10.33 -4.79 -5.83
C GLY A 270 9.69 -3.51 -5.30
N VAL A 271 8.78 -2.95 -6.10
CA VAL A 271 7.88 -1.87 -5.69
C VAL A 271 6.55 -2.48 -5.31
N PHE A 272 6.03 -2.08 -4.16
CA PHE A 272 4.71 -2.48 -3.69
C PHE A 272 3.77 -1.29 -3.62
N LEU A 273 2.63 -1.44 -4.29
CA LEU A 273 1.54 -0.48 -4.34
C LEU A 273 0.60 -0.72 -3.18
N PHE A 274 0.31 0.34 -2.44
CA PHE A 274 -0.55 0.26 -1.27
C PHE A 274 -2.04 0.19 -1.63
N ASP A 275 -2.42 0.97 -2.63
CA ASP A 275 -3.74 1.01 -3.24
C ASP A 275 -3.69 0.47 -4.69
N ASP A 276 -4.85 0.32 -5.30
CA ASP A 276 -4.93 0.05 -6.74
C ASP A 276 -4.35 1.24 -7.51
N TYR A 277 -3.59 0.94 -8.56
CA TYR A 277 -2.96 1.98 -9.37
C TYR A 277 -3.99 2.92 -10.01
N ASP A 278 -3.82 4.22 -9.77
CA ASP A 278 -4.59 5.27 -10.44
C ASP A 278 -3.66 6.04 -11.40
N PRO A 279 -3.91 6.04 -12.72
CA PRO A 279 -3.05 6.72 -13.70
C PRO A 279 -3.07 8.24 -13.58
N ASN A 280 -3.96 8.82 -12.77
CA ASN A 280 -4.07 10.27 -12.55
C ASN A 280 -3.48 10.73 -11.21
N LYS A 281 -3.02 9.80 -10.35
CA LYS A 281 -2.40 10.16 -9.08
C LYS A 281 -0.88 10.11 -9.18
N THR A 282 -0.23 11.10 -8.62
CA THR A 282 1.23 11.20 -8.59
C THR A 282 1.82 10.17 -7.60
N PRO A 283 2.80 9.35 -8.00
CA PRO A 283 3.49 8.44 -7.10
C PRO A 283 4.33 9.17 -6.05
N ILE A 284 4.20 8.75 -4.78
CA ILE A 284 5.18 9.00 -3.73
C ILE A 284 5.95 7.70 -3.52
N ILE A 285 7.21 7.68 -3.96
CA ILE A 285 8.07 6.50 -3.95
C ILE A 285 8.97 6.57 -2.73
N MET A 286 8.73 5.66 -1.78
CA MET A 286 9.45 5.65 -0.51
C MET A 286 10.54 4.57 -0.49
N ILE A 287 11.78 4.98 -0.25
CA ILE A 287 12.99 4.12 -0.31
C ILE A 287 13.60 4.02 1.08
N HIS A 288 13.48 2.85 1.72
CA HIS A 288 13.99 2.64 3.08
C HIS A 288 15.53 2.54 3.14
N GLY A 289 16.09 2.68 4.35
CA GLY A 289 17.52 2.53 4.60
C GLY A 289 18.01 1.10 4.83
N LEU A 290 19.30 0.97 5.13
CA LEU A 290 20.00 -0.29 5.43
C LEU A 290 19.35 -1.05 6.60
N ALA A 291 19.15 -2.37 6.44
CA ALA A 291 18.57 -3.26 7.45
C ALA A 291 17.19 -2.78 8.01
N SER A 292 16.49 -1.95 7.24
CA SER A 292 15.15 -1.46 7.55
C SER A 292 14.09 -2.20 6.74
N SER A 293 12.83 -1.87 6.97
CA SER A 293 11.69 -2.36 6.20
C SER A 293 10.71 -1.22 5.94
N PRO A 294 9.75 -1.37 5.01
CA PRO A 294 8.71 -0.36 4.77
C PRO A 294 7.92 0.08 6.01
N ARG A 295 7.97 -0.68 7.11
CA ARG A 295 7.40 -0.30 8.40
C ARG A 295 7.90 1.05 8.91
N ILE A 296 9.11 1.48 8.52
CA ILE A 296 9.63 2.82 8.88
C ILE A 296 8.70 3.96 8.42
N TRP A 297 7.92 3.71 7.37
CA TRP A 297 6.99 4.67 6.77
C TRP A 297 5.60 4.66 7.40
N ALA A 298 5.32 3.78 8.37
CA ALA A 298 3.97 3.55 8.87
C ALA A 298 3.25 4.85 9.28
N ARG A 299 3.89 5.68 10.10
CA ARG A 299 3.28 6.94 10.58
C ARG A 299 3.13 7.96 9.45
N LEU A 300 4.16 8.10 8.60
CA LEU A 300 4.15 9.05 7.49
C LEU A 300 3.11 8.67 6.44
N SER A 301 3.05 7.41 6.03
CA SER A 301 2.09 6.91 5.04
C SER A 301 0.65 7.04 5.58
N ASN A 302 0.42 6.72 6.85
CA ASN A 302 -0.89 6.92 7.48
C ASN A 302 -1.30 8.40 7.53
N ALA A 303 -0.34 9.32 7.75
CA ALA A 303 -0.60 10.75 7.74
C ALA A 303 -0.94 11.28 6.33
N ILE A 304 -0.29 10.75 5.29
CA ILE A 304 -0.59 11.10 3.88
C ILE A 304 -1.97 10.56 3.48
N ILE A 305 -2.25 9.29 3.77
CA ILE A 305 -3.55 8.65 3.50
C ILE A 305 -4.69 9.37 4.25
N GLY A 306 -4.40 9.82 5.48
CA GLY A 306 -5.36 10.55 6.31
C GLY A 306 -5.63 11.99 5.90
N ASP A 307 -4.80 12.59 5.04
CA ASP A 307 -5.03 13.93 4.52
C ASP A 307 -5.89 13.86 3.25
N PRO A 308 -7.13 14.39 3.25
CA PRO A 308 -8.05 14.24 2.12
C PRO A 308 -7.54 14.87 0.81
N GLN A 309 -6.73 15.93 0.89
CA GLN A 309 -6.20 16.59 -0.31
C GLN A 309 -5.03 15.80 -0.87
N LEU A 310 -4.13 15.32 -0.01
CA LEU A 310 -2.99 14.52 -0.44
C LEU A 310 -3.42 13.15 -0.93
N HIS A 311 -4.33 12.46 -0.22
CA HIS A 311 -4.82 11.14 -0.62
C HIS A 311 -5.56 11.17 -1.97
N LYS A 312 -6.16 12.30 -2.35
CA LYS A 312 -6.75 12.49 -3.68
C LYS A 312 -5.69 12.66 -4.79
N ARG A 313 -4.57 13.30 -4.48
CA ARG A 313 -3.52 13.66 -5.46
C ARG A 313 -2.43 12.60 -5.61
N TYR A 314 -2.11 11.90 -4.52
CA TYR A 314 -0.96 11.02 -4.44
C TYR A 314 -1.35 9.57 -4.20
N GLN A 315 -0.48 8.67 -4.66
CA GLN A 315 -0.52 7.23 -4.36
C GLN A 315 0.84 6.78 -3.82
N ILE A 316 0.83 5.94 -2.78
CA ILE A 316 2.05 5.57 -2.04
C ILE A 316 2.62 4.27 -2.57
N TRP A 317 3.90 4.29 -2.95
CA TRP A 317 4.67 3.13 -3.38
C TRP A 317 5.83 2.89 -2.42
N HIS A 318 5.98 1.66 -1.95
CA HIS A 318 7.09 1.27 -1.09
C HIS A 318 8.08 0.42 -1.87
N VAL A 319 9.34 0.85 -1.90
CA VAL A 319 10.43 0.05 -2.46
C VAL A 319 10.96 -0.89 -1.37
N VAL A 320 11.01 -2.18 -1.69
CA VAL A 320 11.63 -3.22 -0.86
C VAL A 320 12.82 -3.79 -1.61
N TYR A 321 14.00 -3.71 -1.00
CA TYR A 321 15.22 -4.22 -1.61
C TYR A 321 16.13 -4.84 -0.55
N GLN A 322 16.98 -5.78 -0.98
CA GLN A 322 17.99 -6.36 -0.12
C GLN A 322 19.12 -5.36 0.04
N THR A 323 19.37 -4.87 1.25
CA THR A 323 20.40 -3.86 1.52
C THR A 323 21.79 -4.52 1.71
N ASN A 324 22.19 -5.38 0.77
CA ASN A 324 23.38 -6.24 0.86
C ASN A 324 24.46 -5.91 -0.17
N ALA A 325 24.23 -4.96 -1.06
CA ALA A 325 25.12 -4.59 -2.16
C ALA A 325 25.63 -3.15 -2.04
N PRO A 326 26.79 -2.83 -2.65
CA PRO A 326 27.28 -1.46 -2.77
C PRO A 326 26.21 -0.49 -3.29
N LEU A 327 26.25 0.77 -2.83
CA LEU A 327 25.25 1.81 -3.10
C LEU A 327 24.87 1.95 -4.59
N LEU A 328 25.85 1.92 -5.49
CA LEU A 328 25.59 2.03 -6.94
C LEU A 328 24.82 0.82 -7.49
N ILE A 329 25.04 -0.38 -6.94
CA ILE A 329 24.26 -1.57 -7.29
C ILE A 329 22.85 -1.46 -6.70
N GLU A 330 22.70 -0.97 -5.46
CA GLU A 330 21.37 -0.79 -4.88
C GLU A 330 20.54 0.23 -5.65
N ARG A 331 21.16 1.35 -6.06
CA ARG A 331 20.53 2.34 -6.94
C ARG A 331 20.10 1.71 -8.26
N TYR A 332 20.96 0.91 -8.89
CA TYR A 332 20.61 0.18 -10.11
C TYR A 332 19.44 -0.78 -9.89
N ARG A 333 19.43 -1.56 -8.80
CA ARG A 333 18.32 -2.48 -8.47
C ARG A 333 17.00 -1.73 -8.28
N VAL A 334 17.01 -0.64 -7.52
CA VAL A 334 15.82 0.19 -7.31
C VAL A 334 15.30 0.75 -8.64
N GLN A 335 16.19 1.26 -9.51
CA GLN A 335 15.83 1.71 -10.85
C GLN A 335 15.16 0.58 -11.65
N MET A 336 15.71 -0.64 -11.62
CA MET A 336 15.12 -1.80 -12.30
C MET A 336 13.73 -2.17 -11.75
N TYR A 337 13.51 -2.04 -10.44
CA TYR A 337 12.19 -2.26 -9.84
C TYR A 337 11.18 -1.21 -10.31
N LEU A 338 11.57 0.06 -10.38
CA LEU A 338 10.72 1.14 -10.90
C LEU A 338 10.39 0.92 -12.39
N ASP A 339 11.40 0.58 -13.20
CA ASP A 339 11.21 0.31 -14.63
C ASP A 339 10.28 -0.89 -14.87
N THR A 340 10.41 -1.94 -14.08
CA THR A 340 9.53 -3.12 -14.15
C THR A 340 8.09 -2.78 -13.75
N THR A 341 7.94 -1.96 -12.71
CA THR A 341 6.65 -1.46 -12.22
C THR A 341 5.94 -0.68 -13.33
N TRP A 342 6.63 0.30 -13.90
CA TRP A 342 6.11 1.11 -15.00
C TRP A 342 5.76 0.31 -16.25
N LYS A 343 6.59 -0.67 -16.63
CA LYS A 343 6.28 -1.59 -17.75
C LYS A 343 5.04 -2.43 -17.49
N THR A 344 4.73 -2.71 -16.22
CA THR A 344 3.59 -3.54 -15.82
C THR A 344 2.29 -2.75 -15.80
N ILE A 345 2.29 -1.51 -15.28
CA ILE A 345 1.06 -0.72 -15.07
C ILE A 345 0.78 0.33 -16.15
N ASP A 346 1.80 0.77 -16.87
CA ASP A 346 1.65 1.71 -17.98
C ASP A 346 2.65 1.40 -19.12
N PRO A 347 2.48 0.27 -19.84
CA PRO A 347 3.40 -0.11 -20.91
C PRO A 347 3.44 0.88 -22.08
N ALA A 348 2.39 1.69 -22.27
CA ALA A 348 2.32 2.69 -23.33
C ALA A 348 3.11 3.97 -23.00
N GLY A 349 3.39 4.22 -21.72
CA GLY A 349 4.15 5.39 -21.29
C GLY A 349 3.36 6.69 -21.34
N THR A 350 2.03 6.62 -21.25
CA THR A 350 1.14 7.78 -21.49
C THR A 350 0.41 8.28 -20.24
N ALA A 351 0.54 7.57 -19.10
CA ALA A 351 -0.16 7.97 -17.88
C ALA A 351 0.34 9.32 -17.36
N PRO A 352 -0.57 10.24 -16.98
CA PRO A 352 -0.21 11.49 -16.29
C PRO A 352 0.66 11.25 -15.04
N ALA A 353 0.42 10.16 -14.32
CA ALA A 353 1.16 9.73 -13.15
C ALA A 353 2.68 9.52 -13.37
N ARG A 354 3.21 9.54 -14.60
CA ARG A 354 4.66 9.43 -14.87
C ARG A 354 5.44 10.74 -14.71
N LYS A 355 4.77 11.79 -14.27
CA LYS A 355 5.35 13.13 -14.14
C LYS A 355 5.01 13.67 -12.76
N GLY A 356 5.98 14.34 -12.15
CA GLY A 356 5.84 14.86 -10.81
C GLY A 356 6.15 13.83 -9.73
N ASP A 357 6.81 12.72 -10.05
CA ASP A 357 7.07 11.66 -9.08
C ASP A 357 7.89 12.25 -7.90
N VAL A 358 7.48 11.92 -6.67
CA VAL A 358 8.17 12.37 -5.45
C VAL A 358 8.95 11.22 -4.85
N LEU A 359 10.27 11.36 -4.68
CA LEU A 359 11.09 10.38 -3.96
C LEU A 359 11.24 10.77 -2.50
N ILE A 360 10.94 9.85 -1.58
CA ILE A 360 11.22 10.03 -0.15
C ILE A 360 12.20 8.95 0.29
N GLY A 361 13.42 9.36 0.64
CA GLY A 361 14.49 8.44 1.00
C GLY A 361 14.92 8.60 2.45
N HIS A 362 14.89 7.49 3.20
CA HIS A 362 15.40 7.46 4.58
C HIS A 362 16.78 6.83 4.65
N SER A 363 17.70 7.45 5.38
CA SER A 363 19.05 6.91 5.59
C SER A 363 19.72 6.58 4.25
N MET A 364 20.25 5.37 4.05
CA MET A 364 20.82 4.92 2.76
C MET A 364 19.84 5.07 1.57
N GLY A 365 18.53 4.94 1.81
CA GLY A 365 17.52 5.16 0.77
C GLY A 365 17.47 6.60 0.27
N GLY A 366 17.88 7.59 1.08
CA GLY A 366 18.04 8.98 0.65
C GLY A 366 19.24 9.20 -0.25
N MET A 367 20.31 8.41 -0.09
CA MET A 367 21.43 8.42 -1.03
C MET A 367 21.04 7.76 -2.35
N ILE A 368 20.27 6.67 -2.31
CA ILE A 368 19.73 6.02 -3.50
C ILE A 368 18.82 6.99 -4.27
N ALA A 369 17.88 7.65 -3.59
CA ALA A 369 17.00 8.67 -4.19
C ALA A 369 17.84 9.72 -4.93
N ARG A 370 18.76 10.39 -4.21
CA ARG A 370 19.65 11.40 -4.79
C ARG A 370 20.36 10.92 -6.06
N LEU A 371 20.90 9.69 -6.03
CA LEU A 371 21.60 9.12 -7.17
C LEU A 371 20.67 8.71 -8.32
N LEU A 372 19.41 8.39 -8.06
CA LEU A 372 18.40 8.24 -9.13
C LEU A 372 18.16 9.56 -9.85
N CYS A 373 18.30 10.70 -9.19
CA CYS A 373 18.08 12.03 -9.79
C CYS A 373 19.37 12.74 -10.26
N ALA A 374 20.52 12.07 -10.16
CA ALA A 374 21.81 12.63 -10.55
C ALA A 374 22.28 12.13 -11.92
N GLN A 375 23.21 12.86 -12.53
CA GLN A 375 23.95 12.44 -13.71
C GLN A 375 25.34 11.96 -13.30
N SER A 376 25.72 10.72 -13.62
CA SER A 376 26.98 10.14 -13.12
C SER A 376 28.22 10.44 -13.97
N VAL A 377 28.03 10.68 -15.26
CA VAL A 377 29.10 10.80 -16.25
C VAL A 377 29.56 12.26 -16.40
N PRO A 378 30.89 12.52 -16.49
CA PRO A 378 31.99 11.55 -16.50
C PRO A 378 32.51 11.13 -15.10
N ALA A 379 32.06 11.79 -14.04
CA ALA A 379 32.70 11.77 -12.72
C ALA A 379 32.87 10.35 -12.14
N LEU A 380 31.79 9.56 -12.00
CA LEU A 380 31.87 8.23 -11.38
C LEU A 380 32.68 7.23 -12.21
N TRP A 381 32.61 7.33 -13.54
CA TRP A 381 33.38 6.44 -14.41
C TRP A 381 34.88 6.64 -14.20
N THR A 382 35.34 7.89 -14.23
CA THR A 382 36.77 8.21 -14.06
C THR A 382 37.30 7.93 -12.65
N ALA A 383 36.41 7.92 -11.65
CA ALA A 383 36.74 7.55 -10.27
C ALA A 383 36.99 6.05 -10.09
N ALA A 384 36.43 5.21 -10.95
CA ALA A 384 36.55 3.75 -10.87
C ALA A 384 37.51 3.17 -11.94
N PHE A 385 37.53 3.74 -13.14
CA PHE A 385 38.24 3.21 -14.30
C PHE A 385 39.23 4.23 -14.90
N THR A 386 40.37 3.72 -15.39
CA THR A 386 41.41 4.51 -16.05
C THR A 386 41.27 4.55 -17.58
N VAL A 387 40.37 3.73 -18.13
CA VAL A 387 40.11 3.60 -19.58
C VAL A 387 38.62 3.74 -19.89
N PRO A 388 38.25 4.06 -21.15
CA PRO A 388 36.86 4.00 -21.61
C PRO A 388 36.29 2.57 -21.51
N MET A 389 34.97 2.46 -21.40
CA MET A 389 34.26 1.17 -21.25
C MET A 389 34.54 0.22 -22.42
N GLU A 390 34.62 0.77 -23.63
CA GLU A 390 34.84 0.05 -24.88
C GLU A 390 36.25 -0.58 -24.96
N SER A 391 37.17 -0.15 -24.09
CA SER A 391 38.52 -0.69 -23.99
C SER A 391 38.64 -1.83 -22.97
N LEU A 392 37.58 -2.13 -22.21
CA LEU A 392 37.58 -3.22 -21.25
C LEU A 392 37.37 -4.56 -21.95
N HIS A 393 38.20 -5.54 -21.62
CA HIS A 393 38.01 -6.92 -22.01
C HIS A 393 36.91 -7.55 -21.15
N SER A 394 35.71 -7.66 -21.70
CA SER A 394 34.57 -8.33 -21.06
C SER A 394 33.52 -8.73 -22.08
N SER A 395 32.48 -9.45 -21.65
CA SER A 395 31.34 -9.76 -22.52
C SER A 395 30.40 -8.55 -22.68
N ASP A 396 29.68 -8.45 -23.79
CA ASP A 396 28.71 -7.37 -24.02
C ASP A 396 27.68 -7.25 -22.89
N LYS A 397 27.25 -8.39 -22.33
CA LYS A 397 26.33 -8.45 -21.19
C LYS A 397 26.93 -7.81 -19.93
N ASP A 398 28.20 -8.09 -19.65
CA ASP A 398 28.89 -7.56 -18.48
C ASP A 398 29.19 -6.07 -18.64
N LEU A 399 29.55 -5.63 -19.85
CA LEU A 399 29.71 -4.20 -20.17
C LEU A 399 28.40 -3.44 -20.05
N ALA A 400 27.27 -4.01 -20.50
CA ALA A 400 25.95 -3.41 -20.34
C ALA A 400 25.59 -3.24 -18.85
N LEU A 401 25.80 -4.27 -18.01
CA LEU A 401 25.58 -4.15 -16.57
C LEU A 401 26.48 -3.09 -15.95
N LEU A 402 27.76 -3.05 -16.33
CA LEU A 402 28.70 -2.05 -15.83
C LEU A 402 28.27 -0.62 -16.21
N LYS A 403 27.73 -0.46 -17.42
CA LYS A 403 27.14 0.80 -17.88
C LYS A 403 25.98 1.23 -17.01
N ASP A 404 25.03 0.35 -16.74
CA ASP A 404 23.86 0.70 -15.94
C ASP A 404 24.22 1.00 -14.45
N ILE A 405 25.35 0.47 -13.97
CA ILE A 405 25.88 0.73 -12.62
C ILE A 405 26.66 2.06 -12.53
N PHE A 406 27.49 2.41 -13.52
CA PHE A 406 28.40 3.56 -13.42
C PHE A 406 28.03 4.76 -14.31
N GLN A 407 27.24 4.54 -15.38
CA GLN A 407 26.85 5.53 -16.38
C GLN A 407 25.33 5.70 -16.43
N PHE A 408 24.76 6.32 -15.40
CA PHE A 408 23.33 6.58 -15.28
C PHE A 408 22.99 8.06 -15.48
N ALA A 409 21.75 8.27 -15.94
CA ALA A 409 21.11 9.57 -16.10
C ALA A 409 19.94 9.70 -15.10
N PRO A 410 19.44 10.92 -14.84
CA PRO A 410 18.33 11.15 -13.95
C PRO A 410 17.09 10.33 -14.33
N TYR A 411 16.43 9.75 -13.33
CA TYR A 411 15.23 8.95 -13.51
C TYR A 411 14.11 9.84 -14.07
N PRO A 412 13.48 9.45 -15.20
CA PRO A 412 12.50 10.30 -15.86
C PRO A 412 11.24 10.45 -14.99
N GLY A 413 10.69 11.66 -14.96
CA GLY A 413 9.41 11.94 -14.31
C GLY A 413 9.49 12.44 -12.88
N VAL A 414 10.62 12.24 -12.21
CA VAL A 414 10.87 12.75 -10.85
C VAL A 414 11.25 14.23 -10.90
N ASP A 415 10.62 15.04 -10.05
CA ASP A 415 10.93 16.46 -9.91
C ASP A 415 11.04 16.93 -8.44
N GLU A 416 10.83 16.04 -7.46
CA GLU A 416 10.89 16.36 -6.04
C GLU A 416 11.51 15.23 -5.20
N GLU A 417 12.43 15.58 -4.29
CA GLU A 417 13.04 14.63 -3.35
C GLU A 417 12.98 15.11 -1.90
N ILE A 418 12.72 14.19 -0.98
CA ILE A 418 12.75 14.47 0.46
C ILE A 418 13.70 13.49 1.15
N PHE A 419 14.84 14.00 1.62
CA PHE A 419 15.83 13.24 2.34
C PHE A 419 15.55 13.28 3.84
N MET A 420 15.38 12.10 4.45
CA MET A 420 15.13 11.97 5.88
C MET A 420 16.29 11.24 6.53
N ALA A 421 17.10 11.94 7.34
CA ALA A 421 18.28 11.37 8.00
C ALA A 421 19.26 10.64 7.07
N ALA A 422 19.42 11.12 5.82
CA ALA A 422 20.27 10.48 4.82
C ALA A 422 21.75 10.86 5.00
N PRO A 423 22.71 9.93 5.06
CA PRO A 423 24.13 10.26 5.21
C PRO A 423 24.77 10.68 3.87
N GLN A 424 24.39 11.85 3.35
CA GLN A 424 24.76 12.32 2.00
C GLN A 424 26.26 12.41 1.73
N HIS A 425 27.06 12.79 2.74
CA HIS A 425 28.53 12.86 2.66
C HIS A 425 29.25 11.66 3.31
N GLY A 426 28.52 10.58 3.62
CA GLY A 426 29.03 9.49 4.45
C GLY A 426 29.18 9.89 5.93
N SER A 427 29.34 8.90 6.81
CA SER A 427 29.42 9.14 8.25
C SER A 427 30.81 8.78 8.80
N PRO A 428 31.59 9.73 9.36
CA PRO A 428 32.85 9.43 10.06
C PRO A 428 32.67 8.48 11.27
N ALA A 429 31.45 8.39 11.82
CA ALA A 429 31.10 7.43 12.86
C ALA A 429 31.03 5.98 12.33
N ALA A 430 31.18 5.81 11.02
CA ALA A 430 31.59 4.63 10.28
C ALA A 430 31.90 3.42 11.16
N GLY A 431 33.08 3.38 11.77
CA GLY A 431 33.57 2.20 12.51
C GLY A 431 32.65 1.71 13.64
N TYR A 432 31.86 2.58 14.27
CA TYR A 432 31.01 2.23 15.42
C TYR A 432 29.61 1.75 15.06
N TRP A 433 28.99 2.29 14.00
CA TRP A 433 27.67 1.84 13.56
C TRP A 433 27.77 0.68 12.55
N TYR A 434 28.82 0.63 11.71
CA TYR A 434 29.08 -0.49 10.81
C TYR A 434 29.26 -1.80 11.57
N GLY A 435 30.00 -1.79 12.69
CA GLY A 435 30.23 -3.01 13.47
C GLY A 435 28.95 -3.66 14.04
N ARG A 436 27.88 -2.88 14.26
CA ARG A 436 26.60 -3.41 14.77
C ARG A 436 25.68 -3.91 13.67
N ILE A 437 25.70 -3.28 12.49
CA ILE A 437 24.89 -3.72 11.33
C ILE A 437 25.59 -4.85 10.56
N ALA A 438 26.92 -4.82 10.50
CA ALA A 438 27.75 -5.88 9.94
C ALA A 438 27.80 -7.16 10.80
N GLN A 439 27.13 -7.21 11.95
CA GLN A 439 26.93 -8.45 12.71
C GLN A 439 25.59 -9.12 12.39
N SER A 440 24.65 -8.42 11.73
CA SER A 440 23.28 -8.91 11.51
C SER A 440 22.95 -9.32 10.07
N LEU A 441 23.82 -9.01 9.11
CA LEU A 441 23.57 -9.39 7.71
C LEU A 441 24.09 -10.80 7.45
N ALA A 442 23.59 -11.48 6.42
CA ALA A 442 24.23 -12.66 5.84
C ALA A 442 24.58 -12.27 4.40
N TRP A 443 25.88 -12.19 4.09
CA TRP A 443 26.37 -11.76 2.79
C TRP A 443 26.28 -12.93 1.83
N GLU A 444 25.09 -13.13 1.25
CA GLU A 444 24.95 -14.00 0.08
C GLU A 444 25.69 -13.41 -1.13
N GLU A 445 25.93 -14.26 -2.13
CA GLU A 445 26.55 -13.85 -3.38
C GLU A 445 25.70 -12.79 -4.09
N VAL A 446 26.20 -11.55 -4.14
CA VAL A 446 25.66 -10.46 -4.97
C VAL A 446 26.10 -10.72 -6.42
N PRO A 447 25.20 -11.11 -7.35
CA PRO A 447 25.59 -11.51 -8.71
C PRO A 447 26.30 -10.39 -9.47
N GLU A 448 25.84 -9.15 -9.30
CA GLU A 448 26.44 -7.95 -9.90
C GLU A 448 27.89 -7.76 -9.43
N LEU A 449 28.17 -8.08 -8.16
CA LEU A 449 29.52 -7.98 -7.61
C LEU A 449 30.46 -9.05 -8.19
N ALA A 450 29.95 -10.24 -8.49
CA ALA A 450 30.72 -11.28 -9.18
C ALA A 450 31.11 -10.84 -10.60
N VAL A 451 30.25 -10.09 -11.29
CA VAL A 451 30.57 -9.47 -12.59
C VAL A 451 31.67 -8.43 -12.43
N LEU A 452 31.55 -7.51 -11.48
CA LEU A 452 32.56 -6.48 -11.23
C LEU A 452 33.94 -7.09 -10.90
N ARG A 453 33.97 -8.13 -10.05
CA ARG A 453 35.20 -8.87 -9.71
C ARG A 453 35.84 -9.53 -10.93
N ARG A 454 35.03 -10.11 -11.82
CA ARG A 454 35.52 -10.69 -13.08
C ARG A 454 36.14 -9.63 -13.98
N ILE A 455 35.44 -8.51 -14.20
CA ILE A 455 35.96 -7.40 -15.01
C ILE A 455 37.28 -6.86 -14.44
N ALA A 456 37.34 -6.65 -13.12
CA ALA A 456 38.56 -6.17 -12.46
C ALA A 456 39.74 -7.16 -12.62
N LYS A 457 39.46 -8.47 -12.53
CA LYS A 457 40.46 -9.52 -12.73
C LYS A 457 40.97 -9.58 -14.18
N ASP A 458 40.08 -9.44 -15.15
CA ASP A 458 40.41 -9.53 -16.57
C ASP A 458 41.06 -8.24 -17.10
N ASN A 459 40.98 -7.14 -16.33
CA ASN A 459 41.49 -5.81 -16.70
C ASN A 459 42.33 -5.18 -15.56
N PRO A 460 43.44 -5.79 -15.12
CA PRO A 460 44.17 -5.40 -13.91
C PRO A 460 44.76 -3.98 -13.94
N ASN A 461 44.99 -3.42 -15.13
CA ASN A 461 45.53 -2.05 -15.31
C ASN A 461 44.45 -0.99 -15.61
N ALA A 462 43.18 -1.41 -15.71
CA ALA A 462 42.06 -0.55 -16.10
C ALA A 462 41.27 -0.01 -14.91
N ILE A 463 41.53 -0.52 -13.70
CA ILE A 463 40.86 -0.14 -12.45
C ILE A 463 41.76 0.83 -11.69
N GLN A 464 41.17 1.88 -11.10
CA GLN A 464 41.89 2.79 -10.22
C GLN A 464 42.53 2.03 -9.03
N GLY A 465 43.75 2.40 -8.66
CA GLY A 465 44.62 1.57 -7.79
C GLY A 465 44.03 1.21 -6.42
N ASP A 466 43.30 2.12 -5.78
CA ASP A 466 42.64 1.84 -4.49
C ASP A 466 41.48 0.84 -4.66
N LEU A 467 40.62 1.05 -5.67
CA LEU A 467 39.50 0.16 -5.97
C LEU A 467 39.98 -1.24 -6.41
N ALA A 468 41.09 -1.33 -7.15
CA ALA A 468 41.71 -2.59 -7.55
C ALA A 468 42.14 -3.44 -6.33
N ARG A 469 42.64 -2.78 -5.27
CA ARG A 469 43.00 -3.43 -4.00
C ARG A 469 41.77 -3.98 -3.29
N ASP A 470 40.65 -3.25 -3.26
CA ASP A 470 39.43 -3.71 -2.58
C ASP A 470 38.73 -4.85 -3.31
N PHE A 471 38.82 -4.88 -4.65
CA PHE A 471 38.42 -6.04 -5.44
C PHE A 471 39.25 -7.29 -5.11
N GLN A 472 40.57 -7.15 -4.93
CA GLN A 472 41.48 -8.24 -4.60
C GLN A 472 41.30 -8.78 -3.18
N LEU A 473 41.02 -7.89 -2.21
CA LEU A 473 40.78 -8.25 -0.81
C LEU A 473 39.35 -8.72 -0.54
N GLY A 474 38.45 -8.64 -1.54
CA GLY A 474 37.06 -9.05 -1.39
C GLY A 474 36.23 -8.12 -0.51
N HIS A 475 36.70 -6.91 -0.23
CA HIS A 475 36.12 -5.99 0.75
C HIS A 475 34.82 -5.29 0.29
N LEU A 476 34.47 -5.37 -0.99
CA LEU A 476 33.29 -4.68 -1.53
C LEU A 476 31.97 -5.22 -0.95
N SER A 477 31.25 -4.36 -0.23
CA SER A 477 29.92 -4.60 0.33
C SER A 477 29.10 -3.30 0.34
N SER A 478 27.80 -3.37 0.66
CA SER A 478 26.97 -2.17 0.94
C SER A 478 27.62 -1.22 1.96
N LEU A 479 28.44 -1.79 2.84
CA LEU A 479 29.11 -1.12 3.94
C LEU A 479 30.33 -0.33 3.48
N THR A 480 31.08 -0.81 2.48
CA THR A 480 32.27 -0.10 1.98
C THR A 480 31.92 1.09 1.09
N SER A 481 30.80 1.04 0.36
CA SER A 481 30.31 2.20 -0.41
C SER A 481 29.80 3.36 0.44
N LEU A 482 29.69 3.18 1.76
CA LEU A 482 29.27 4.20 2.71
C LEU A 482 30.46 4.82 3.47
N LEU A 483 31.69 4.32 3.25
CA LEU A 483 32.89 4.84 3.86
C LEU A 483 33.30 6.16 3.19
N PRO A 484 33.51 7.24 3.95
CA PRO A 484 33.78 8.57 3.39
C PRO A 484 35.12 8.67 2.63
N ASP A 485 36.02 7.69 2.78
CA ASP A 485 37.35 7.74 2.20
C ASP A 485 37.53 6.96 0.90
N GLU A 486 36.54 6.18 0.48
CA GLU A 486 36.57 5.44 -0.78
C GLU A 486 36.49 6.39 -1.99
N PRO A 487 37.33 6.26 -3.02
CA PRO A 487 37.37 7.19 -4.16
C PRO A 487 36.02 7.34 -4.87
N VAL A 488 35.29 6.25 -5.03
CA VAL A 488 33.95 6.25 -5.65
C VAL A 488 32.92 6.94 -4.75
N THR A 489 33.00 6.74 -3.43
CA THR A 489 32.12 7.40 -2.45
C THR A 489 32.38 8.90 -2.34
N LYS A 490 33.64 9.33 -2.46
CA LYS A 490 33.98 10.77 -2.50
C LYS A 490 33.35 11.47 -3.70
N VAL A 491 33.28 10.78 -4.84
CA VAL A 491 32.69 11.31 -6.06
C VAL A 491 31.18 11.19 -6.03
N ASP A 492 30.63 10.10 -5.51
CA ASP A 492 29.17 9.95 -5.38
C ASP A 492 28.58 11.01 -4.44
N ALA A 493 29.26 11.39 -3.36
CA ALA A 493 28.80 12.39 -2.40
C ALA A 493 28.65 13.79 -3.01
N GLN A 494 29.31 14.04 -4.15
CA GLN A 494 29.25 15.31 -4.88
C GLN A 494 28.14 15.34 -5.94
N LEU A 495 27.54 14.19 -6.26
CA LEU A 495 26.48 14.12 -7.25
C LEU A 495 25.16 14.66 -6.69
N LEU A 496 24.85 15.91 -6.98
CA LEU A 496 23.57 16.52 -6.63
C LEU A 496 22.49 16.15 -7.64
N PRO A 497 21.20 16.20 -7.25
CA PRO A 497 20.10 16.12 -8.19
C PRO A 497 20.25 17.16 -9.31
N VAL A 498 19.89 16.81 -10.54
CA VAL A 498 20.02 17.72 -11.68
C VAL A 498 19.08 18.91 -11.59
N ALA A 499 19.37 19.96 -12.35
CA ALA A 499 18.48 21.11 -12.47
C ALA A 499 17.07 20.67 -12.90
N GLY A 500 16.05 21.19 -12.21
CA GLY A 500 14.65 20.79 -12.41
C GLY A 500 14.13 19.79 -11.37
N VAL A 501 15.02 19.13 -10.60
CA VAL A 501 14.63 18.32 -9.44
C VAL A 501 14.85 19.14 -8.17
N ARG A 502 13.76 19.46 -7.46
CA ARG A 502 13.82 20.11 -6.16
C ARG A 502 14.08 19.07 -5.08
N TYR A 503 14.76 19.47 -4.01
CA TYR A 503 15.04 18.56 -2.91
C TYR A 503 15.04 19.25 -1.54
N HIS A 504 14.65 18.48 -0.53
CA HIS A 504 14.49 18.92 0.85
C HIS A 504 15.27 18.02 1.80
N THR A 505 15.78 18.60 2.89
CA THR A 505 16.49 17.85 3.94
C THR A 505 15.73 17.93 5.27
N ILE A 506 15.47 16.77 5.88
CA ILE A 506 14.97 16.67 7.24
C ILE A 506 15.96 15.83 8.05
N ALA A 507 16.72 16.48 8.92
CA ALA A 507 17.78 15.87 9.73
C ALA A 507 17.36 15.71 11.20
N GLY A 508 17.79 14.61 11.83
CA GLY A 508 17.59 14.37 13.25
C GLY A 508 18.79 14.80 14.10
N VAL A 509 18.52 15.30 15.31
CA VAL A 509 19.54 15.55 16.34
C VAL A 509 19.11 15.04 17.71
N LEU A 510 20.03 14.35 18.38
CA LEU A 510 19.89 13.96 19.78
C LEU A 510 20.57 14.99 20.70
N PRO A 511 19.91 15.43 21.79
CA PRO A 511 20.52 16.36 22.75
C PRO A 511 21.82 15.80 23.36
N GLY A 512 22.84 16.65 23.51
CA GLY A 512 24.09 16.30 24.20
C GLY A 512 25.07 15.43 23.41
N ARG A 513 24.84 15.16 22.12
CA ARG A 513 25.76 14.40 21.26
C ARG A 513 26.78 15.28 20.56
N THR A 514 28.04 14.85 20.55
CA THR A 514 29.14 15.47 19.80
C THR A 514 29.88 14.40 18.97
N PRO A 515 30.01 14.56 17.64
CA PRO A 515 29.36 15.60 16.83
C PRO A 515 27.81 15.49 16.88
N PRO A 516 27.07 16.59 16.64
CA PRO A 516 25.60 16.54 16.62
C PRO A 516 25.11 15.60 15.52
N GLY A 517 23.98 14.93 15.77
CA GLY A 517 23.37 13.98 14.85
C GLY A 517 22.31 13.13 15.52
N ASP A 518 21.70 12.23 14.77
CA ASP A 518 20.55 11.41 15.20
C ASP A 518 20.95 10.11 15.93
N GLY A 519 22.23 9.97 16.25
CA GLY A 519 22.84 8.77 16.84
C GLY A 519 23.54 7.86 15.84
N PHE A 520 23.24 7.99 14.54
CA PHE A 520 23.83 7.19 13.46
C PHE A 520 24.47 8.09 12.38
N VAL A 521 23.75 9.14 11.97
CA VAL A 521 24.15 10.09 10.95
C VAL A 521 24.50 11.42 11.61
N PRO A 522 25.76 11.89 11.49
CA PRO A 522 26.14 13.22 11.90
C PRO A 522 25.34 14.26 11.12
N LEU A 523 24.93 15.33 11.80
CA LEU A 523 24.16 16.42 11.20
C LEU A 523 24.86 16.99 9.95
N SER A 524 26.18 17.18 10.01
CA SER A 524 26.97 17.65 8.86
C SER A 524 26.92 16.73 7.64
N SER A 525 26.72 15.43 7.86
CA SER A 525 26.53 14.46 6.77
C SER A 525 25.11 14.47 6.23
N ALA A 526 24.11 14.84 7.04
CA ALA A 526 22.72 14.88 6.61
C ALA A 526 22.40 16.10 5.75
N LEU A 527 23.12 17.20 5.96
CA LEU A 527 22.93 18.44 5.23
C LEU A 527 23.58 18.40 3.86
N ILE A 528 22.84 18.82 2.83
CA ILE A 528 23.30 18.92 1.44
C ILE A 528 23.11 20.36 0.94
N PRO A 529 24.10 20.96 0.25
CA PRO A 529 23.96 22.31 -0.29
C PRO A 529 22.87 22.37 -1.36
N GLY A 530 22.21 23.53 -1.49
CA GLY A 530 21.22 23.78 -2.54
C GLY A 530 19.80 23.26 -2.26
N ALA A 531 19.55 22.66 -1.09
CA ALA A 531 18.22 22.19 -0.72
C ALA A 531 17.21 23.34 -0.65
N ALA A 532 16.02 23.14 -1.22
CA ALA A 532 14.93 24.11 -1.23
C ALA A 532 14.42 24.39 0.19
N SER A 533 14.44 23.38 1.06
CA SER A 533 14.28 23.59 2.51
C SER A 533 15.15 22.63 3.32
N THR A 534 15.47 23.05 4.55
CA THR A 534 16.18 22.23 5.53
C THR A 534 15.47 22.36 6.87
N LEU A 535 15.10 21.23 7.45
CA LEU A 535 14.52 21.13 8.79
C LEU A 535 15.41 20.25 9.67
N ILE A 536 15.70 20.72 10.88
CA ILE A 536 16.41 19.95 11.91
C ILE A 536 15.43 19.69 13.04
N VAL A 537 15.17 18.42 13.32
CA VAL A 537 14.22 17.99 14.37
C VAL A 537 14.95 17.26 15.49
N GLN A 538 14.47 17.42 16.72
CA GLN A 538 14.94 16.59 17.83
C GLN A 538 14.39 15.18 17.67
N SER A 539 15.23 14.25 17.20
CA SER A 539 14.87 12.88 16.88
C SER A 539 16.12 12.01 16.85
N ASP A 540 15.96 10.74 17.22
CA ASP A 540 16.91 9.70 16.83
C ASP A 540 16.73 9.38 15.32
N HIS A 541 17.38 8.32 14.85
CA HIS A 541 17.34 7.90 13.45
C HIS A 541 15.94 7.46 12.95
N GLN A 542 14.91 7.49 13.80
CA GLN A 542 13.50 7.28 13.44
C GLN A 542 12.84 8.58 12.94
N VAL A 543 13.57 9.45 12.23
CA VAL A 543 13.05 10.73 11.72
C VAL A 543 11.71 10.62 10.98
N PRO A 544 11.45 9.59 10.14
CA PRO A 544 10.13 9.40 9.51
C PRO A 544 8.95 9.23 10.48
N ASN A 545 9.21 8.89 11.75
CA ASN A 545 8.20 8.75 12.81
C ASN A 545 8.06 10.00 13.69
N ASN A 546 8.86 11.04 13.46
CA ASN A 546 8.82 12.29 14.21
C ASN A 546 7.67 13.19 13.70
N ALA A 547 6.86 13.74 14.61
CA ALA A 547 5.68 14.52 14.23
C ALA A 547 6.00 15.81 13.45
N GLN A 548 7.11 16.49 13.77
CA GLN A 548 7.53 17.70 13.04
C GLN A 548 8.04 17.34 11.64
N ALA A 549 8.78 16.23 11.52
CA ALA A 549 9.24 15.72 10.23
C ALA A 549 8.06 15.33 9.33
N ILE A 550 7.07 14.61 9.87
CA ILE A 550 5.84 14.26 9.14
C ILE A 550 5.12 15.51 8.68
N ALA A 551 4.90 16.49 9.55
CA ALA A 551 4.24 17.74 9.20
C ALA A 551 4.95 18.48 8.06
N ALA A 552 6.28 18.51 8.07
CA ALA A 552 7.08 19.11 7.00
C ALA A 552 6.94 18.38 5.66
N VAL A 553 6.92 17.04 5.67
CA VAL A 553 6.67 16.26 4.44
C VAL A 553 5.28 16.57 3.87
N LEU A 554 4.24 16.60 4.72
CA LEU A 554 2.89 16.94 4.25
C LEU A 554 2.84 18.35 3.66
N ASP A 555 3.55 19.31 4.25
CA ASP A 555 3.63 20.68 3.75
C ASP A 555 4.33 20.76 2.38
N ILE A 556 5.44 20.04 2.20
CA ILE A 556 6.14 19.93 0.91
C ILE A 556 5.19 19.36 -0.16
N LEU A 557 4.50 18.25 0.13
CA LEU A 557 3.57 17.61 -0.80
C LEU A 557 2.37 18.50 -1.15
N ARG A 558 1.88 19.32 -0.21
CA ARG A 558 0.80 20.28 -0.50
C ARG A 558 1.23 21.36 -1.48
N HIS A 559 2.49 21.77 -1.44
CA HIS A 559 3.03 22.86 -2.28
C HIS A 559 3.74 22.40 -3.55
N HIS A 560 3.85 21.09 -3.78
CA HIS A 560 4.58 20.48 -4.90
C HIS A 560 4.24 21.11 -6.27
N ASP A 561 2.97 21.33 -6.60
CA ASP A 561 2.53 21.91 -7.89
C ASP A 561 2.58 23.46 -7.95
N THR A 562 2.86 24.13 -6.82
CA THR A 562 2.58 25.58 -6.66
C THR A 562 3.80 26.48 -6.79
N THR A 563 4.97 25.96 -7.14
CA THR A 563 6.18 26.77 -7.25
C THR A 563 6.90 26.48 -8.57
N PRO A 564 7.09 27.50 -9.43
CA PRO A 564 7.62 27.36 -10.79
C PRO A 564 9.07 26.87 -10.85
#